data_AF-A0A9P8S947-F1
#
_entry.id   AF-A0A9P8S947-F1
#
_cell.length_a   1.000
_cell.length_b   1.000
_cell.length_c   1.000
_cell.angle_alpha   90.00
_cell.angle_beta   90.00
_cell.angle_gamma   90.00
#
_symmetry.space_group_name_H-M   'P 1'
#
loop_
_entity.id
_entity.type
_entity.pdbx_description
1 polymer ?
#
loop_
_entity_poly.entity_id
_entity_poly.type
_entity_poly.pdbx_seq_one_letter_code
_entity_poly.pdbx_strand_id
1 'polypeptide(L)'
;MSLRVFLVESLGFPRSHHAIFVETSRGGGGYIFHVTGNIQQGMRYEMKATDAAPDTDPSYHGQTRLGWSSAKDMARIDAICKSNPAPEKQFEGARKITAYPVRRCQEWTAETIGLLRERGVLVDGGDAAA
;
A
#
# COMPACT_ATOMS: atom_id res chain seq x y z
N MET A 1 12.78 15.52 -8.12
CA MET A 1 11.44 15.19 -8.66
C MET A 1 10.66 14.48 -7.59
N SER A 2 9.47 14.99 -7.28
CA SER A 2 8.58 14.44 -6.26
C SER A 2 7.48 13.63 -6.94
N LEU A 3 7.17 12.47 -6.39
CA LEU A 3 6.15 11.53 -6.84
C LEU A 3 4.95 11.65 -5.92
N ARG A 4 3.74 11.65 -6.48
CA ARG A 4 2.51 11.65 -5.68
C ARG A 4 2.27 10.26 -5.14
N VAL A 5 1.95 10.17 -3.86
CA VAL A 5 1.64 8.92 -3.18
C VAL A 5 0.18 8.93 -2.75
N PHE A 6 -0.53 7.84 -3.01
CA PHE A 6 -1.96 7.69 -2.77
C PHE A 6 -2.24 6.41 -1.98
N LEU A 7 -3.27 6.46 -1.14
CA LEU A 7 -4.00 5.29 -0.69
C LEU A 7 -5.07 5.00 -1.73
N VAL A 8 -5.04 3.82 -2.32
CA VAL A 8 -6.04 3.35 -3.29
C VAL A 8 -6.93 2.33 -2.62
N GLU A 9 -8.24 2.48 -2.86
CA GLU A 9 -9.28 1.55 -2.45
C GLU A 9 -9.85 0.85 -3.68
N SER A 10 -9.86 -0.48 -3.64
CA SER A 10 -10.48 -1.31 -4.67
C SER A 10 -11.37 -2.39 -4.07
N LEU A 11 -12.11 -3.09 -4.92
CA LEU A 11 -13.00 -4.18 -4.55
C LEU A 11 -12.25 -5.22 -3.71
N GLY A 12 -12.80 -5.51 -2.55
CA GLY A 12 -12.29 -6.54 -1.64
C GLY A 12 -13.44 -7.13 -0.84
N PHE A 13 -13.21 -8.31 -0.27
CA PHE A 13 -14.19 -8.99 0.58
C PHE A 13 -13.53 -9.50 1.87
N PRO A 14 -14.14 -9.29 3.05
CA PRO A 14 -15.40 -8.60 3.31
C PRO A 14 -15.31 -7.07 3.38
N ARG A 15 -14.11 -6.50 3.23
CA ARG A 15 -13.85 -5.06 3.22
C ARG A 15 -13.06 -4.71 1.97
N SER A 16 -13.09 -3.45 1.54
CA SER A 16 -12.27 -2.94 0.43
C SER A 16 -10.80 -3.30 0.62
N HIS A 17 -10.13 -3.55 -0.51
CA HIS A 17 -8.69 -3.75 -0.55
C HIS A 17 -7.97 -2.41 -0.55
N HIS A 18 -6.94 -2.26 0.28
CA HIS A 18 -6.14 -1.04 0.37
C HIS A 18 -4.73 -1.29 -0.17
N ALA A 19 -4.26 -0.37 -0.99
CA ALA A 19 -2.91 -0.37 -1.53
C ALA A 19 -2.26 1.02 -1.47
N ILE A 20 -0.94 1.07 -1.46
CA ILE A 20 -0.18 2.32 -1.65
C ILE A 20 0.17 2.42 -3.13
N PHE A 21 -0.23 3.51 -3.78
CA PHE A 21 0.11 3.79 -5.17
C PHE A 21 1.09 4.97 -5.22
N VAL A 22 2.20 4.78 -5.94
CA VAL A 22 3.16 5.83 -6.23
C VAL A 22 3.10 6.12 -7.71
N GLU A 23 2.64 7.32 -8.07
CA GLU A 23 2.49 7.75 -9.45
C GLU A 23 3.83 8.23 -9.99
N THR A 24 4.33 7.59 -11.04
CA THR A 24 5.66 7.86 -11.62
C THR A 24 5.62 8.35 -13.05
N SER A 25 4.49 8.23 -13.74
CA SER A 25 4.35 8.65 -15.14
C SER A 25 3.34 9.80 -15.28
N ARG A 26 3.54 10.65 -16.29
CA ARG A 26 2.57 11.68 -16.66
C ARG A 26 1.25 11.11 -17.19
N GLY A 27 1.25 9.84 -17.62
CA GLY A 27 0.06 9.11 -18.05
C GLY A 27 -0.75 8.51 -16.90
N GLY A 28 -0.39 8.80 -15.64
CA GLY A 28 -1.08 8.29 -14.47
C GLY A 28 -0.62 6.90 -14.01
N GLY A 29 0.34 6.29 -14.73
CA GLY A 29 0.96 5.03 -14.34
C GLY A 29 1.96 5.18 -13.19
N GLY A 30 2.36 4.05 -12.62
CA GLY A 30 3.19 4.03 -11.43
C GLY A 30 3.42 2.64 -10.85
N TYR A 31 3.59 2.58 -9.54
CA TYR A 31 3.80 1.35 -8.80
C TYR A 31 2.78 1.20 -7.67
N ILE A 32 2.20 0.01 -7.57
CA ILE A 32 1.28 -0.38 -6.50
C ILE A 32 2.04 -1.29 -5.54
N PHE A 33 1.95 -0.97 -4.25
CA PHE A 33 2.49 -1.73 -3.13
C PHE A 33 1.33 -2.22 -2.28
N HIS A 34 1.19 -3.53 -2.13
CA HIS A 34 0.07 -4.10 -1.38
C HIS A 34 0.40 -5.48 -0.82
N VAL A 35 -0.53 -6.01 -0.02
CA VAL A 35 -0.53 -7.42 0.37
C VAL A 35 -1.77 -8.11 -0.20
N THR A 36 -1.58 -9.27 -0.83
CA THR A 36 -2.65 -10.05 -1.45
C THR A 36 -2.82 -11.39 -0.75
N GLY A 37 -4.03 -11.94 -0.76
CA GLY A 37 -4.38 -13.14 0.02
C GLY A 37 -5.47 -12.84 1.05
N ASN A 38 -5.59 -13.69 2.07
CA ASN A 38 -6.65 -13.59 3.06
C ASN A 38 -6.19 -14.13 4.43
N ILE A 39 -6.96 -13.85 5.47
CA ILE A 39 -6.62 -14.26 6.84
C ILE A 39 -6.72 -15.77 7.11
N GLN A 40 -7.27 -16.56 6.18
CA GLN A 40 -7.34 -18.03 6.27
C GLN A 40 -6.11 -18.72 5.69
N GLN A 41 -5.45 -18.10 4.71
CA GLN A 41 -4.29 -18.67 4.01
C GLN A 41 -3.01 -17.87 4.28
N GLY A 42 -3.14 -16.70 4.89
CA GLY A 42 -2.09 -15.70 4.94
C GLY A 42 -2.12 -14.79 3.71
N MET A 43 -1.37 -13.70 3.84
CA MET A 43 -1.17 -12.70 2.80
C MET A 43 0.30 -12.65 2.41
N ARG A 44 0.57 -12.16 1.20
CA ARG A 44 1.91 -11.96 0.66
C ARG A 44 2.07 -10.54 0.16
N TYR A 45 3.23 -9.95 0.37
CA TYR A 45 3.55 -8.66 -0.19
C TYR A 45 3.82 -8.78 -1.70
N GLU A 46 3.29 -7.83 -2.47
CA GLU A 46 3.53 -7.70 -3.90
C GLU A 46 3.78 -6.23 -4.27
N MET A 47 4.67 -6.02 -5.23
CA MET A 47 4.91 -4.75 -5.90
C MET A 47 4.60 -4.92 -7.39
N LYS A 48 3.69 -4.11 -7.93
CA LYS A 48 3.23 -4.19 -9.31
C LYS A 48 3.47 -2.86 -10.03
N ALA A 49 4.09 -2.90 -11.21
CA ALA A 49 4.10 -1.78 -12.14
C ALA A 49 2.76 -1.69 -12.88
N THR A 50 2.25 -0.49 -13.09
CA THR A 50 1.04 -0.21 -13.87
C THR A 50 1.28 0.94 -14.83
N ASP A 51 0.85 0.79 -16.09
CA ASP A 51 0.98 1.83 -17.11
C ASP A 51 -0.16 2.85 -17.06
N ALA A 52 -1.27 2.50 -16.39
CA ALA A 52 -2.47 3.33 -16.27
C ALA A 52 -2.78 3.69 -14.81
N ALA A 53 -3.57 4.76 -14.66
CA ALA A 53 -4.06 5.22 -13.37
C ALA A 53 -5.02 4.21 -12.72
N PRO A 54 -5.05 4.12 -11.38
CA PRO A 54 -5.91 3.17 -10.67
C PRO A 54 -7.39 3.29 -10.99
N ASP A 55 -7.88 4.49 -11.32
CA ASP A 55 -9.29 4.77 -11.63
C ASP A 55 -9.78 4.17 -12.96
N THR A 56 -8.87 3.62 -13.76
CA THR A 56 -9.19 2.87 -14.98
C THR A 56 -9.52 1.40 -14.71
N ASP A 57 -9.22 0.88 -13.52
CA ASP A 57 -9.51 -0.50 -13.15
C ASP A 57 -10.99 -0.65 -12.72
N PRO A 58 -11.76 -1.61 -13.25
CA PRO A 58 -13.17 -1.80 -12.87
C PRO A 58 -13.40 -2.10 -11.38
N SER A 59 -12.37 -2.56 -10.67
CA SER A 59 -12.43 -2.79 -9.22
C SER A 59 -12.20 -1.52 -8.41
N TYR A 60 -11.83 -0.39 -9.02
CA TYR A 60 -11.54 0.84 -8.32
C TYR A 60 -12.76 1.43 -7.61
N HIS A 61 -12.59 1.81 -6.34
CA HIS A 61 -13.61 2.48 -5.54
C HIS A 61 -13.24 3.92 -5.17
N GLY A 62 -11.95 4.24 -5.07
CA GLY A 62 -11.51 5.58 -4.71
C GLY A 62 -10.01 5.65 -4.38
N GLN A 63 -9.51 6.86 -4.19
CA GLN A 63 -8.18 7.08 -3.66
C GLN A 63 -8.07 8.39 -2.88
N THR A 64 -7.16 8.43 -1.91
CA THR A 64 -6.82 9.62 -1.14
C THR A 64 -5.33 9.92 -1.31
N ARG A 65 -4.97 11.14 -1.69
CA ARG A 65 -3.56 11.55 -1.75
C ARG A 65 -2.99 11.60 -0.34
N LEU A 66 -1.95 10.81 -0.11
CA LEU A 66 -1.24 10.72 1.16
C LEU A 66 -0.14 11.78 1.29
N GLY A 67 0.47 12.18 0.18
CA GLY A 67 1.56 13.15 0.17
C GLY A 67 2.48 12.94 -1.03
N TRP A 68 3.77 13.18 -0.80
CA TRP A 68 4.82 13.11 -1.79
C TRP A 68 5.99 12.26 -1.31
N SER A 69 6.73 11.67 -2.25
CA SER A 69 8.02 11.01 -2.01
C SER A 69 9.04 11.45 -3.05
N SER A 70 10.35 11.37 -2.73
CA SER A 70 11.37 11.58 -3.75
C SER A 70 11.37 10.43 -4.76
N ALA A 71 11.59 10.73 -6.04
CA ALA A 71 11.83 9.69 -7.05
C ALA A 71 13.04 8.80 -6.70
N LYS A 72 14.00 9.32 -5.92
CA LYS A 72 15.17 8.56 -5.44
C LYS A 72 14.82 7.56 -4.34
N ASP A 73 13.67 7.71 -3.67
CA ASP A 73 13.26 6.85 -2.57
C ASP A 73 12.50 5.60 -3.03
N MET A 74 12.30 5.34 -4.32
CA MET A 74 11.54 4.17 -4.79
C MET A 74 12.04 2.84 -4.23
N ALA A 75 13.36 2.62 -4.20
CA ALA A 75 13.95 1.43 -3.58
C ALA A 75 13.75 1.41 -2.06
N ARG A 76 13.73 2.59 -1.42
CA ARG A 76 13.50 2.74 0.01
C ARG A 76 12.03 2.48 0.37
N ILE A 77 11.08 2.88 -0.48
CA ILE A 77 9.66 2.55 -0.34
C ILE A 77 9.48 1.03 -0.35
N ASP A 78 10.01 0.35 -1.36
CA ASP A 78 9.93 -1.12 -1.45
C ASP A 78 10.56 -1.80 -0.23
N ALA A 79 11.74 -1.35 0.22
CA ALA A 79 12.38 -1.87 1.42
C ALA A 79 11.54 -1.65 2.69
N ILE A 80 10.89 -0.49 2.84
CA ILE A 80 10.00 -0.19 3.95
C ILE A 80 8.75 -1.08 3.91
N CYS A 81 8.13 -1.23 2.76
CA CYS A 81 6.99 -2.14 2.57
C CYS A 81 7.35 -3.59 2.93
N LYS A 82 8.52 -4.08 2.48
CA LYS A 82 9.03 -5.42 2.82
C LYS A 82 9.36 -5.57 4.31
N SER A 83 9.79 -4.49 4.98
CA SER A 83 10.08 -4.50 6.42
C SER A 83 8.83 -4.64 7.29
N ASN A 84 7.65 -4.29 6.75
CA ASN A 84 6.38 -4.55 7.40
C ASN A 84 5.87 -5.94 6.96
N PRO A 85 5.96 -6.99 7.80
CA PRO A 85 5.61 -8.34 7.38
C PRO A 85 4.16 -8.40 6.92
N ALA A 86 3.89 -9.12 5.82
CA ALA A 86 2.52 -9.36 5.37
C ALA A 86 1.74 -10.15 6.44
N PRO A 87 0.43 -9.91 6.62
CA PRO A 87 -0.35 -10.64 7.60
C PRO A 87 -0.32 -12.17 7.37
N GLU A 88 0.06 -12.93 8.40
CA GLU A 88 0.06 -14.40 8.35
C GLU A 88 -1.36 -14.99 8.41
N LYS A 89 -1.44 -16.32 8.29
CA LYS A 89 -2.66 -17.09 8.56
C LYS A 89 -3.09 -16.84 10.00
N GLN A 90 -4.30 -16.34 10.19
CA GLN A 90 -4.84 -15.93 11.49
C GLN A 90 -6.05 -16.74 11.93
N PHE A 91 -6.63 -17.55 11.04
CA PHE A 91 -7.77 -18.40 11.32
C PHE A 91 -7.54 -19.82 10.79
N GLU A 92 -8.13 -20.79 11.49
CA GLU A 92 -8.38 -22.15 11.01
C GLU A 92 -9.88 -22.39 11.03
N GLY A 93 -10.52 -22.31 9.86
CA GLY A 93 -11.97 -22.28 9.77
C GLY A 93 -12.54 -21.07 10.54
N ALA A 94 -13.46 -21.30 11.47
CA ALA A 94 -14.04 -20.24 12.30
C ALA A 94 -13.15 -19.81 13.48
N ARG A 95 -12.10 -20.59 13.80
CA ARG A 95 -11.28 -20.37 15.00
C ARG A 95 -10.12 -19.45 14.70
N LYS A 96 -10.00 -18.34 15.44
CA LYS A 96 -8.80 -17.50 15.42
C LYS A 96 -7.63 -18.22 16.09
N ILE A 97 -6.46 -18.22 15.45
CA ILE A 97 -5.26 -18.93 15.93
C ILE A 97 -4.15 -18.00 16.43
N THR A 98 -4.24 -16.70 16.15
CA THR A 98 -3.26 -15.70 16.61
C THR A 98 -3.71 -15.00 17.89
N ALA A 99 -2.73 -14.64 18.73
CA ALA A 99 -2.99 -13.93 20.00
C ALA A 99 -3.31 -12.44 19.80
N TYR A 100 -2.73 -11.81 18.78
CA TYR A 100 -2.89 -10.39 18.49
C TYR A 100 -4.16 -10.09 17.67
N PRO A 101 -4.67 -8.84 17.61
CA PRO A 101 -5.87 -8.47 16.85
C PRO A 101 -5.84 -8.88 15.37
N VAL A 102 -7.00 -9.03 14.73
CA VAL A 102 -7.04 -9.40 13.31
C VAL A 102 -6.42 -8.31 12.46
N ARG A 103 -5.44 -8.69 11.65
CA ARG A 103 -4.67 -7.82 10.76
C ARG A 103 -4.88 -8.21 9.32
N ARG A 104 -5.32 -7.29 8.47
CA ARG A 104 -5.60 -7.51 7.04
C ARG A 104 -4.77 -6.54 6.20
N CYS A 105 -5.08 -6.44 4.91
CA CYS A 105 -4.43 -5.48 4.01
C CYS A 105 -4.61 -4.03 4.48
N GLN A 106 -5.74 -3.67 5.06
CA GLN A 106 -5.99 -2.31 5.55
C GLN A 106 -5.05 -1.95 6.72
N GLU A 107 -4.92 -2.85 7.70
CA GLU A 107 -4.02 -2.65 8.84
C GLU A 107 -2.55 -2.63 8.38
N TRP A 108 -2.15 -3.56 7.50
CA TRP A 108 -0.80 -3.52 6.90
C TRP A 108 -0.53 -2.20 6.17
N THR A 109 -1.47 -1.74 5.35
CA THR A 109 -1.32 -0.49 4.58
C THR A 109 -1.23 0.72 5.50
N ALA A 110 -2.09 0.82 6.52
CA ALA A 110 -2.06 1.91 7.49
C ALA A 110 -0.73 1.97 8.27
N GLU A 111 -0.24 0.82 8.73
CA GLU A 111 1.06 0.71 9.42
C GLU A 111 2.21 1.09 8.48
N THR A 112 2.20 0.62 7.23
CA THR A 112 3.23 0.96 6.23
C THR A 112 3.23 2.46 5.92
N ILE A 113 2.07 3.11 5.82
CA ILE A 113 1.97 4.57 5.68
C ILE A 113 2.63 5.27 6.87
N GLY A 114 2.40 4.78 8.10
CA GLY A 114 3.07 5.26 9.30
C GLY A 114 4.59 5.15 9.21
N LEU A 115 5.11 3.98 8.83
CA LEU A 115 6.55 3.73 8.66
C LEU A 115 7.18 4.62 7.58
N LEU A 116 6.48 4.86 6.47
CA LEU A 116 6.94 5.75 5.41
C LEU A 116 7.06 7.20 5.90
N ARG A 117 6.11 7.66 6.72
CA ARG A 117 6.12 8.99 7.33
C ARG A 117 7.22 9.12 8.37
N GLU A 118 7.33 8.15 9.28
CA GLU A 118 8.37 8.10 10.32
C GLU A 118 9.78 8.16 9.72
N ARG A 119 9.98 7.48 8.59
CA ARG A 119 11.28 7.44 7.89
C ARG A 119 11.51 8.64 6.96
N GLY A 120 10.59 9.61 6.91
CA GLY A 120 10.67 10.80 6.09
C GLY A 120 10.60 10.53 4.58
N VAL A 121 10.08 9.37 4.17
CA VAL A 121 9.91 9.00 2.76
C VAL A 121 8.60 9.54 2.20
N LEU A 122 7.55 9.57 3.04
CA LEU A 122 6.26 10.16 2.73
C LEU A 122 6.10 11.47 3.52
N VAL A 123 5.99 12.59 2.80
CA VAL A 123 5.85 13.94 3.37
C VAL A 123 4.59 14.64 2.87
N ASP A 124 3.97 15.47 3.70
CA ASP A 124 2.71 16.16 3.38
C ASP A 124 2.90 17.34 2.39
N GLY A 125 4.10 17.93 2.35
CA GLY A 125 4.46 19.05 1.49
C GLY A 125 5.27 18.62 0.27
N GLY A 126 4.74 18.88 -0.93
CA GLY A 126 5.51 18.80 -2.16
C GLY A 126 6.30 20.07 -2.38
N ASP A 127 7.33 20.31 -1.55
CA ASP A 127 8.47 21.18 -1.85
C ASP A 127 9.49 21.16 -0.71
N ALA A 128 10.64 20.51 -0.96
CA ALA A 128 11.92 20.78 -0.30
C ALA A 128 13.04 19.99 -1.01
N ALA A 129 13.39 20.42 -2.23
CA ALA A 129 14.74 20.29 -2.79
C ALA A 129 14.80 21.07 -4.12
N ALA A 130 14.99 22.39 -4.00
CA ALA A 130 15.76 23.15 -4.98
C ALA A 130 17.25 22.88 -4.75
#